data_AF-A0A8S1QPL8-F1
#
_entry.id   AF-A0A8S1QPL8-F1
#
_cell.length_a   1.000
_cell.length_b   1.000
_cell.length_c   1.000
_cell.angle_alpha   90.00
_cell.angle_beta   90.00
_cell.angle_gamma   90.00
#
_symmetry.space_group_name_H-M   'P 1'
#
loop_
_entity.id
_entity.type
_entity.pdbx_description
1 polymer ?
#
loop_
_entity_poly.entity_id
_entity_poly.type
_entity_poly.pdbx_seq_one_letter_code
_entity_poly.pdbx_strand_id
1 'polypeptide(L)'
;MSNILRLCPKCQTSPATIQCIDCEEKMCYSCDQKVHKKLKQHKTDIIPYSQMKQIKSTSFIISGIKDHSNISQELQQELNELEAIIEAKKSFLNKQEEKWGIQINSLETQYQKKLEQFEKEIESNENQFKNYYSSGNTTQTITDIKKQMEAQKQQAWKQLNDKKEKLLEKEKLLKDMISTEQYCSQEIQQKRKLINEYQIFLQKQQAEKDLIKEENQKIMKQLESIKNLCNKNLPEFGINVEFLDKQMKLNRINNNKQEEEQEEEEEDEEQKKEVQDNQNEQQQQQQQQQQQQQ
;
A
#
# COMPACT_ATOMS: atom_id res chain seq x y z
N MET A 1 14.22 13.78 -8.75
CA MET A 1 14.50 12.37 -9.16
C MET A 1 14.52 12.33 -10.68
N SER A 2 15.66 12.04 -11.29
CA SER A 2 15.75 11.94 -12.76
C SER A 2 14.94 10.73 -13.23
N ASN A 3 13.91 10.94 -14.04
CA ASN A 3 13.12 9.85 -14.62
C ASN A 3 14.01 9.03 -15.56
N ILE A 4 14.40 7.83 -15.12
CA ILE A 4 15.27 6.89 -15.86
C ILE A 4 14.53 6.32 -17.10
N LEU A 5 13.20 6.36 -17.10
CA LEU A 5 12.35 5.77 -18.12
C LEU A 5 11.85 6.82 -19.10
N ARG A 6 11.81 6.47 -20.39
CA ARG A 6 11.25 7.32 -21.43
C ARG A 6 9.75 7.53 -21.17
N LEU A 7 9.36 8.79 -20.95
CA LEU A 7 7.97 9.15 -20.67
C LEU A 7 7.10 9.06 -21.94
N CYS A 8 5.83 8.74 -21.74
CA CYS A 8 4.82 8.74 -22.78
C CYS A 8 4.69 10.16 -23.38
N PRO A 9 4.80 10.32 -24.70
CA PRO A 9 4.74 11.64 -25.35
C PRO A 9 3.36 12.30 -25.22
N LYS A 10 2.28 11.51 -25.04
CA LYS A 10 0.90 12.03 -24.95
C LYS A 10 0.55 12.55 -23.56
N CYS A 11 0.96 11.87 -22.49
CA CYS A 11 0.60 12.27 -21.12
C CYS A 11 1.75 12.86 -20.30
N GLN A 12 3.00 12.66 -20.72
CA GLN A 12 4.23 13.10 -20.05
C GLN A 12 4.37 12.72 -18.57
N THR A 13 3.48 11.87 -18.05
CA THR A 13 3.40 11.48 -16.63
C THR A 13 3.78 10.03 -16.42
N SER A 14 3.44 9.14 -17.35
CA SER A 14 3.69 7.70 -17.24
C SER A 14 4.78 7.24 -18.22
N PRO A 15 5.55 6.19 -17.91
CA PRO A 15 6.53 5.63 -18.84
C PRO A 15 5.85 5.05 -20.08
N ALA A 16 6.51 5.17 -21.24
CA ALA A 16 6.07 4.55 -22.48
C ALA A 16 6.36 3.05 -22.42
N THR A 17 5.31 2.23 -22.30
CA THR A 17 5.38 0.78 -22.08
C THR A 17 4.91 -0.02 -23.29
N ILE A 18 4.23 0.62 -24.23
CA ILE A 18 3.66 0.02 -25.43
C ILE A 18 4.21 0.75 -26.66
N GLN A 19 4.51 0.00 -27.72
CA GLN A 19 4.78 0.52 -29.05
C GLN A 19 3.69 0.03 -30.00
N CYS A 20 3.01 0.96 -30.67
CA CYS A 20 2.14 0.61 -31.78
C CYS A 20 2.99 0.37 -33.03
N ILE A 21 2.80 -0.78 -33.68
CA ILE A 21 3.59 -1.17 -34.85
C ILE A 21 3.14 -0.34 -36.07
N ASP A 22 1.85 -0.06 -36.19
CA ASP A 22 1.29 0.65 -37.36
C ASP A 22 1.55 2.16 -37.33
N CYS A 23 1.60 2.76 -36.13
CA CYS A 23 1.88 4.18 -35.96
C CYS A 23 3.35 4.50 -35.62
N GLU A 24 4.14 3.47 -35.31
CA GLU A 24 5.49 3.57 -34.71
C GLU A 24 5.57 4.44 -33.42
N GLU A 25 4.43 4.83 -32.83
CA GLU A 25 4.37 5.63 -31.62
C GLU A 25 4.55 4.77 -30.36
N LYS A 26 5.39 5.26 -29.43
CA LYS A 26 5.60 4.66 -28.11
C LYS A 26 4.78 5.42 -27.07
N MET A 27 3.92 4.73 -26.32
CA MET A 27 3.01 5.35 -25.36
C MET A 27 2.76 4.49 -24.11
N CYS A 28 2.17 5.07 -23.07
CA CYS A 28 1.76 4.32 -21.89
C CYS A 28 0.44 3.57 -22.17
N TYR A 29 0.18 2.55 -21.36
CA TYR A 29 -1.02 1.71 -21.46
C TYR A 29 -2.33 2.51 -21.51
N SER A 30 -2.45 3.56 -20.69
CA SER A 30 -3.66 4.41 -20.65
C SER A 30 -3.85 5.27 -21.90
N CYS A 31 -2.76 5.74 -22.51
CA CYS A 31 -2.82 6.51 -23.75
C CYS A 31 -3.11 5.61 -24.95
N ASP A 32 -2.52 4.43 -24.99
CA ASP A 32 -2.79 3.41 -26.00
C ASP A 32 -4.28 3.06 -26.08
N GLN A 33 -4.91 2.79 -24.93
CA GLN A 33 -6.34 2.51 -24.88
C GLN A 33 -7.23 3.67 -25.33
N LYS A 34 -6.78 4.92 -25.25
CA LYS A 34 -7.56 6.07 -25.71
C LYS A 34 -7.42 6.28 -27.22
N VAL A 35 -6.23 6.05 -27.76
CA VAL A 35 -5.89 6.30 -29.16
C VAL A 35 -6.28 5.10 -30.03
N HIS A 36 -5.89 3.89 -29.64
CA HIS A 36 -5.99 2.70 -30.48
C HIS A 36 -7.23 1.83 -30.22
N LYS A 37 -7.99 2.05 -29.13
CA LYS A 37 -9.27 1.32 -28.91
C LYS A 37 -10.39 1.77 -29.86
N LYS A 38 -10.29 2.99 -30.40
CA LYS A 38 -11.24 3.51 -31.41
C LYS A 38 -10.95 3.00 -32.83
N LEU A 39 -9.69 2.67 -33.10
CA LEU A 39 -9.20 2.17 -34.38
C LEU A 39 -8.85 0.69 -34.21
N LYS A 40 -9.86 -0.19 -34.29
CA LYS A 40 -9.82 -1.64 -33.94
C LYS A 40 -8.74 -2.50 -34.67
N GLN A 41 -7.80 -1.91 -35.40
CA GLN A 41 -6.87 -2.61 -36.28
C GLN A 41 -5.39 -2.39 -35.96
N HIS A 42 -5.05 -1.66 -34.90
CA HIS A 42 -3.66 -1.40 -34.58
C HIS A 42 -3.04 -2.54 -33.77
N LYS A 43 -1.92 -3.07 -34.25
CA LYS A 43 -1.12 -4.07 -33.55
C LYS A 43 -0.16 -3.35 -32.60
N THR A 44 -0.17 -3.75 -31.33
CA THR A 44 0.64 -3.16 -30.27
C THR A 44 1.51 -4.22 -29.62
N ASP A 45 2.76 -3.86 -29.31
CA ASP A 45 3.73 -4.70 -28.61
C ASP A 45 4.23 -4.01 -27.33
N ILE A 46 4.56 -4.82 -26.33
CA ILE A 46 5.14 -4.33 -25.06
C ILE A 46 6.62 -4.04 -25.28
N ILE A 47 7.06 -2.84 -24.90
CA ILE A 47 8.47 -2.43 -25.02
C ILE A 47 9.30 -3.20 -23.98
N PRO A 48 10.35 -3.94 -24.39
CA PRO A 48 11.25 -4.61 -23.45
C PRO A 48 11.90 -3.60 -22.50
N TYR A 49 12.08 -3.97 -21.23
CA TYR A 49 12.62 -3.07 -20.20
C TYR A 49 13.99 -2.45 -20.59
N SER A 50 14.83 -3.20 -21.32
CA SER A 50 16.11 -2.72 -21.86
C SER A 50 15.97 -1.53 -22.82
N GLN A 51 14.85 -1.42 -23.54
CA GLN A 51 14.55 -0.34 -24.48
C GLN A 51 13.77 0.82 -23.84
N MET A 52 13.26 0.65 -22.61
CA MET A 52 12.54 1.69 -21.87
C MET A 52 13.49 2.68 -21.18
N LYS A 53 14.75 2.28 -20.93
CA LYS A 53 15.76 3.17 -20.37
C LYS A 53 16.09 4.28 -21.36
N GLN A 54 15.95 5.53 -20.92
CA GLN A 54 16.61 6.63 -21.63
C GLN A 54 18.12 6.43 -21.45
N ILE A 55 18.77 5.83 -22.46
CA ILE A 55 20.16 6.15 -22.71
C ILE A 55 20.11 7.63 -23.04
N LYS A 56 20.55 8.49 -22.10
CA LYS A 56 20.75 9.92 -22.38
C LYS A 56 21.67 9.94 -23.59
N SER A 57 21.11 10.16 -24.79
CA SER A 57 21.92 10.35 -25.97
C SER A 57 22.79 11.55 -25.68
N THR A 58 24.10 11.30 -25.70
CA THR A 58 25.20 12.25 -25.60
C THR A 58 25.21 13.18 -26.83
N SER A 59 24.07 13.76 -27.16
CA SER A 59 23.88 14.74 -28.22
C SER A 59 23.65 16.15 -27.68
N PHE A 60 23.84 16.37 -26.37
CA PHE A 60 23.73 17.70 -25.75
C PHE A 60 25.05 18.26 -25.18
N ILE A 61 26.19 17.67 -25.50
CA ILE A 61 27.51 18.21 -25.12
C ILE A 61 28.42 18.25 -26.36
N ILE A 62 28.04 19.08 -27.33
CA ILE A 62 28.99 19.68 -28.28
C ILE A 62 28.99 21.18 -28.02
N SER A 63 29.32 21.56 -26.78
CA SER A 63 29.65 22.94 -26.39
C SER A 63 30.19 22.93 -24.96
N GLY A 64 31.39 22.39 -24.77
CA GLY A 64 32.01 22.33 -23.45
C GLY A 64 33.11 21.29 -23.33
N ILE A 65 34.01 21.22 -24.30
CA ILE A 65 35.27 20.50 -24.14
C ILE A 65 36.13 21.33 -23.19
N LYS A 66 36.22 20.89 -21.94
CA LYS A 66 37.35 21.07 -21.00
C LYS A 66 37.01 20.19 -19.79
N ASP A 67 37.92 19.30 -19.43
CA ASP A 67 37.88 18.40 -18.26
C ASP A 67 37.35 16.97 -18.48
N HIS A 68 37.88 16.29 -19.50
CA HIS A 68 37.76 14.84 -19.67
C HIS A 68 38.44 14.00 -18.57
N SER A 69 39.27 14.60 -17.70
CA SER A 69 39.95 13.86 -16.62
C SER A 69 39.00 13.46 -15.48
N ASN A 70 38.04 14.32 -15.14
CA ASN A 70 37.19 14.11 -13.95
C ASN A 70 36.10 13.05 -14.22
N ILE A 71 35.53 13.04 -15.42
CA ILE A 71 34.55 12.02 -15.84
C ILE A 71 35.20 10.63 -15.87
N SER A 72 36.46 10.54 -16.31
CA SER A 72 37.21 9.27 -16.30
C SER A 72 37.48 8.78 -14.87
N GLN A 73 37.63 9.69 -13.91
CA GLN A 73 37.89 9.35 -12.51
C GLN A 73 36.62 8.89 -11.79
N GLU A 74 35.47 9.52 -12.06
CA GLU A 74 34.16 9.10 -11.56
C GLU A 74 33.78 7.70 -12.08
N LEU A 75 33.97 7.44 -13.37
CA LEU A 75 33.77 6.11 -13.96
C LEU A 75 34.68 5.05 -13.32
N GLN A 76 35.95 5.39 -13.02
CA GLN A 76 36.87 4.48 -12.35
C GLN A 76 36.45 4.19 -10.90
N GLN A 77 35.91 5.19 -10.19
CA GLN A 77 35.37 4.99 -8.85
C GLN A 77 34.14 4.08 -8.88
N GLU A 78 33.20 4.31 -9.79
CA GLU A 78 32.02 3.46 -9.96
C GLU A 78 32.41 2.00 -10.29
N LEU A 79 33.43 1.80 -11.13
CA LEU A 79 33.95 0.46 -11.43
C LEU A 79 34.53 -0.21 -10.18
N ASN A 80 35.35 0.50 -9.40
CA ASN A 80 35.93 -0.03 -8.17
C ASN A 80 34.85 -0.38 -7.14
N GLU A 81 33.79 0.43 -7.03
CA GLU A 81 32.64 0.16 -6.17
C GLU A 81 31.86 -1.08 -6.63
N LEU A 82 31.62 -1.22 -7.94
CA LEU A 82 30.97 -2.39 -8.50
C LEU A 82 31.79 -3.67 -8.29
N GLU A 83 33.12 -3.60 -8.44
CA GLU A 83 34.02 -4.72 -8.16
C GLU A 83 33.98 -5.12 -6.68
N ALA A 84 33.98 -4.15 -5.76
CA ALA A 84 33.84 -4.41 -4.33
C ALA A 84 32.50 -5.08 -3.99
N ILE A 85 31.41 -4.64 -4.63
CA ILE A 85 30.08 -5.25 -4.47
C ILE A 85 30.06 -6.68 -5.01
N ILE A 86 30.68 -6.92 -6.17
CA ILE A 86 30.78 -8.26 -6.77
C ILE A 86 31.55 -9.19 -5.82
N GLU A 87 32.67 -8.73 -5.28
CA GLU A 87 33.51 -9.55 -4.40
C GLU A 87 32.80 -9.85 -3.06
N ALA A 88 32.10 -8.87 -2.49
CA ALA A 88 31.26 -9.08 -1.31
C ALA A 88 30.16 -10.13 -1.57
N LYS A 89 29.50 -10.07 -2.74
CA LYS A 89 28.49 -11.06 -3.12
C LYS A 89 29.08 -12.45 -3.34
N LYS A 90 30.26 -12.57 -3.96
CA LYS A 90 30.96 -13.86 -4.11
C LYS A 90 31.30 -14.47 -2.75
N SER A 91 31.86 -13.68 -1.84
CA SER A 91 32.17 -14.15 -0.48
C SER A 91 30.91 -14.61 0.27
N PHE A 92 29.80 -13.89 0.11
CA PHE A 92 28.52 -14.30 0.69
C PHE A 92 28.01 -15.64 0.11
N LEU A 93 28.06 -15.81 -1.21
CA LEU A 93 27.64 -17.04 -1.87
C LEU A 93 28.49 -18.24 -1.43
N ASN A 94 29.81 -18.09 -1.39
CA ASN A 94 30.70 -19.16 -0.93
C ASN A 94 30.36 -19.61 0.51
N LYS A 95 30.04 -18.66 1.40
CA LYS A 95 29.61 -18.97 2.78
C LYS A 95 28.27 -19.72 2.83
N GLN A 96 27.36 -19.46 1.89
CA GLN A 96 26.08 -20.19 1.82
C GLN A 96 26.30 -21.60 1.25
N GLU A 97 27.13 -21.73 0.23
CA GLU A 97 27.50 -23.04 -0.34
C GLU A 97 28.16 -23.94 0.71
N GLU A 98 29.08 -23.40 1.52
CA GLU A 98 29.70 -24.15 2.62
C GLU A 98 28.67 -24.63 3.65
N LYS A 99 27.72 -23.75 4.04
CA LYS A 99 26.63 -24.12 4.96
C LYS A 99 25.74 -25.22 4.38
N TRP A 100 25.36 -25.12 3.12
CA TRP A 100 24.55 -26.14 2.45
C TRP A 100 25.32 -27.44 2.31
N GLY A 101 26.62 -27.40 2.00
CA GLY A 101 27.48 -28.58 1.95
C GLY A 101 27.51 -29.34 3.29
N ILE A 102 27.63 -28.62 4.41
CA ILE A 102 27.59 -29.23 5.75
C ILE A 102 26.23 -29.89 6.03
N GLN A 103 25.13 -29.21 5.67
CA GLN A 103 23.77 -29.74 5.86
C GLN A 103 23.52 -31.00 5.02
N ILE A 104 23.94 -30.99 3.76
CA ILE A 104 23.82 -32.13 2.85
C ILE A 104 24.62 -33.31 3.39
N ASN A 105 25.88 -33.12 3.76
CA ASN A 105 26.73 -34.18 4.33
C ASN A 105 26.14 -34.78 5.61
N SER A 106 25.55 -33.94 6.48
CA SER A 106 24.85 -34.40 7.68
C SER A 106 23.65 -35.27 7.34
N LEU A 107 22.84 -34.86 6.36
CA LEU A 107 21.68 -35.63 5.91
C LEU A 107 22.09 -36.95 5.26
N GLU A 108 23.10 -36.94 4.39
CA GLU A 108 23.65 -38.14 3.77
C GLU A 108 24.12 -39.14 4.83
N THR A 109 24.86 -38.68 5.85
CA THR A 109 25.30 -39.54 6.97
C THR A 109 24.11 -40.13 7.73
N GLN A 110 23.02 -39.38 7.93
CA GLN A 110 21.82 -39.89 8.58
C GLN A 110 21.10 -40.94 7.74
N TYR A 111 21.00 -40.72 6.42
CA TYR A 111 20.39 -41.69 5.51
C TYR A 111 21.24 -42.96 5.36
N GLN A 112 22.57 -42.83 5.30
CA GLN A 112 23.49 -43.96 5.30
C GLN A 112 23.27 -44.85 6.53
N LYS A 113 23.19 -44.26 7.72
CA LYS A 113 22.91 -44.98 8.98
C LYS A 113 21.55 -45.67 8.96
N LYS A 114 20.51 -45.03 8.40
CA LYS A 114 19.18 -45.65 8.27
C LYS A 114 19.19 -46.82 7.29
N LEU A 115 19.93 -46.71 6.18
CA LEU A 115 20.10 -47.80 5.22
C LEU A 115 20.80 -48.99 5.87
N GLU A 116 21.90 -48.78 6.59
CA GLU A 116 22.58 -49.84 7.34
C GLU A 116 21.68 -50.49 8.40
N GLN A 117 20.80 -49.72 9.05
CA GLN A 117 19.80 -50.27 9.98
C GLN A 117 18.78 -51.15 9.25
N PHE A 118 18.25 -50.68 8.11
CA PHE A 118 17.32 -51.48 7.30
C PHE A 118 17.96 -52.75 6.76
N GLU A 119 19.22 -52.71 6.32
CA GLU A 119 19.95 -53.91 5.87
C GLU A 119 20.08 -54.94 6.99
N LYS A 120 20.44 -54.50 8.21
CA LYS A 120 20.50 -55.38 9.39
C LYS A 120 19.13 -55.96 9.77
N GLU A 121 18.07 -55.17 9.65
CA GLU A 121 16.70 -55.64 9.89
C GLU A 121 16.27 -56.68 8.84
N ILE A 122 16.60 -56.46 7.56
CA ILE A 122 16.35 -57.42 6.48
C ILE A 122 17.10 -58.73 6.75
N GLU A 123 18.39 -58.67 7.06
CA GLU A 123 19.20 -59.86 7.35
C GLU A 123 18.67 -60.63 8.58
N SER A 124 18.31 -59.90 9.64
CA SER A 124 17.69 -60.50 10.83
C SER A 124 16.37 -61.19 10.49
N ASN A 125 15.51 -60.55 9.70
CA ASN A 125 14.23 -61.11 9.27
C ASN A 125 14.42 -62.32 8.36
N GLU A 126 15.35 -62.27 7.41
CA GLU A 126 15.68 -63.42 6.55
C GLU A 126 16.17 -64.63 7.36
N ASN A 127 16.99 -64.39 8.39
CA ASN A 127 17.45 -65.45 9.29
C ASN A 127 16.29 -66.01 10.14
N GLN A 128 15.37 -65.15 10.61
CA GLN A 128 14.14 -65.60 11.26
C GLN A 128 13.28 -66.45 10.31
N PHE A 129 13.12 -66.05 9.05
CA PHE A 129 12.38 -66.84 8.05
C PHE A 129 13.05 -68.19 7.77
N LYS A 130 14.37 -68.24 7.60
CA LYS A 130 15.11 -69.51 7.40
C LYS A 130 14.93 -70.47 8.58
N ASN A 131 15.03 -69.96 9.81
CA ASN A 131 14.77 -70.75 11.02
C ASN A 131 13.30 -71.18 11.10
N TYR A 132 12.37 -70.34 10.63
CA TYR A 132 10.94 -70.59 10.63
C TYR A 132 10.52 -71.69 9.64
N TYR A 133 11.05 -71.71 8.41
CA TYR A 133 10.80 -72.79 7.43
C TYR A 133 11.35 -74.15 7.87
N SER A 134 12.27 -74.18 8.82
CA SER A 134 12.85 -75.39 9.40
C SER A 134 11.96 -76.04 10.46
N SER A 135 10.93 -75.34 10.94
CA SER A 135 10.00 -75.81 11.98
C SER A 135 8.58 -75.92 11.39
N GLY A 136 7.97 -77.11 11.44
CA GLY A 136 6.70 -77.44 10.76
C GLY A 136 5.42 -76.72 11.25
N ASN A 137 5.50 -75.47 11.69
CA ASN A 137 4.40 -74.64 12.19
C ASN A 137 4.08 -73.44 11.27
N THR A 138 4.49 -73.56 10.00
CA THR A 138 4.71 -72.46 9.04
C THR A 138 3.42 -71.77 8.56
N THR A 139 2.29 -72.49 8.58
CA THR A 139 1.02 -71.99 8.02
C THR A 139 0.27 -71.06 8.98
N GLN A 140 0.35 -71.33 10.29
CA GLN A 140 -0.37 -70.54 11.29
C GLN A 140 0.23 -69.15 11.46
N THR A 141 1.55 -69.03 11.60
CA THR A 141 2.18 -67.70 11.76
C THR A 141 2.12 -66.89 10.46
N ILE A 142 2.14 -67.49 9.28
CA ILE A 142 1.86 -66.75 8.02
C ILE A 142 0.44 -66.16 8.05
N THR A 143 -0.53 -66.91 8.56
CA THR A 143 -1.92 -66.44 8.68
C THR A 143 -2.02 -65.28 9.68
N ASP A 144 -1.33 -65.39 10.82
CA ASP A 144 -1.31 -64.35 11.85
C ASP A 144 -0.59 -63.07 11.35
N ILE A 145 0.54 -63.21 10.64
CA ILE A 145 1.26 -62.08 10.02
C ILE A 145 0.37 -61.39 8.98
N LYS A 146 -0.33 -62.14 8.12
CA LYS A 146 -1.26 -61.56 7.14
C LYS A 146 -2.39 -60.77 7.83
N LYS A 147 -2.95 -61.33 8.91
CA LYS A 147 -3.99 -60.66 9.69
C LYS A 147 -3.47 -59.38 10.34
N GLN A 148 -2.26 -59.41 10.89
CA GLN A 148 -1.60 -58.24 11.48
C GLN A 148 -1.31 -57.16 10.44
N MET A 149 -0.79 -57.53 9.26
CA MET A 149 -0.55 -56.62 8.15
C MET A 149 -1.83 -55.95 7.65
N GLU A 150 -2.92 -56.70 7.51
CA GLU A 150 -4.20 -56.13 7.08
C GLU A 150 -4.76 -55.17 8.14
N ALA A 151 -4.64 -55.50 9.43
CA ALA A 151 -5.03 -54.58 10.51
C ALA A 151 -4.19 -53.29 10.50
N GLN A 152 -2.87 -53.40 10.31
CA GLN A 152 -1.98 -52.23 10.19
C GLN A 152 -2.33 -51.37 8.97
N LYS A 153 -2.63 -51.99 7.82
CA LYS A 153 -3.08 -51.30 6.61
C LYS A 153 -4.39 -50.56 6.83
N GLN A 154 -5.37 -51.18 7.47
CA GLN A 154 -6.64 -50.53 7.80
C GLN A 154 -6.46 -49.36 8.77
N GLN A 155 -5.60 -49.52 9.78
CA GLN A 155 -5.27 -48.44 10.71
C GLN A 155 -4.58 -47.27 10.01
N ALA A 156 -3.59 -47.54 9.14
CA ALA A 156 -2.90 -46.52 8.35
C ALA A 156 -3.86 -45.79 7.41
N TRP A 157 -4.79 -46.52 6.77
CA TRP A 157 -5.80 -45.94 5.90
C TRP A 157 -6.77 -45.03 6.66
N LYS A 158 -7.20 -45.44 7.85
CA LYS A 158 -8.03 -44.60 8.74
C LYS A 158 -7.30 -43.32 9.12
N GLN A 159 -6.05 -43.41 9.57
CA GLN A 159 -5.25 -42.23 9.93
C GLN A 159 -5.04 -41.28 8.75
N LEU A 160 -4.86 -41.81 7.53
CA LEU A 160 -4.72 -41.01 6.33
C LEU A 160 -6.01 -40.25 6.00
N ASN A 161 -7.17 -40.89 6.13
CA ASN A 161 -8.46 -40.24 5.92
C ASN A 161 -8.73 -39.16 6.98
N ASP A 162 -8.45 -39.44 8.26
CA ASP A 162 -8.60 -38.45 9.35
C ASP A 162 -7.70 -37.22 9.10
N LYS A 163 -6.47 -37.44 8.62
CA LYS A 163 -5.56 -36.33 8.24
C LYS A 163 -6.07 -35.56 7.04
N LYS A 164 -6.63 -36.26 6.03
CA LYS A 164 -7.21 -35.64 4.83
C LYS A 164 -8.40 -34.75 5.18
N GLU A 165 -9.29 -35.21 6.07
CA GLU A 165 -10.44 -34.44 6.53
C GLU A 165 -10.01 -33.16 7.26
N LYS A 166 -9.04 -33.25 8.19
CA LYS A 166 -8.46 -32.08 8.85
C LYS A 166 -7.79 -31.09 7.88
N LEU A 167 -7.19 -31.58 6.79
CA LEU A 167 -6.63 -30.71 5.76
C LEU A 167 -7.73 -29.98 4.98
N LEU A 168 -8.84 -30.65 4.67
CA LEU A 168 -10.00 -30.02 4.01
C LEU A 168 -10.65 -28.94 4.87
N GLU A 169 -10.78 -29.18 6.19
CA GLU A 169 -11.27 -28.17 7.13
C GLU A 169 -10.36 -26.93 7.15
N LYS A 170 -9.03 -27.13 7.20
CA LYS A 170 -8.06 -26.03 7.13
C LYS A 170 -8.12 -25.29 5.80
N GLU A 171 -8.27 -26.00 4.69
CA GLU A 171 -8.42 -25.39 3.37
C GLU A 171 -9.68 -24.51 3.30
N LYS A 172 -10.80 -24.98 3.85
CA LYS A 172 -12.04 -24.19 3.95
C LYS A 172 -11.82 -22.92 4.76
N LEU A 173 -11.22 -23.04 5.95
CA LEU A 173 -10.92 -21.87 6.79
C LEU A 173 -10.03 -20.84 6.08
N LEU A 174 -9.01 -21.31 5.34
CA LEU A 174 -8.15 -20.41 4.57
C LEU A 174 -8.92 -19.68 3.46
N LYS A 175 -9.85 -20.36 2.78
CA LYS A 175 -10.71 -19.71 1.77
C LYS A 175 -11.60 -18.64 2.40
N ASP A 176 -12.18 -18.92 3.57
CA ASP A 176 -13.01 -17.98 4.30
C ASP A 176 -12.19 -16.74 4.74
N MET A 177 -10.96 -16.95 5.24
CA MET A 177 -10.03 -15.87 5.59
C MET A 177 -9.65 -15.01 4.38
N ILE A 178 -9.35 -15.62 3.23
CA ILE A 178 -9.04 -14.89 1.98
C ILE A 178 -10.24 -14.05 1.55
N SER A 179 -11.46 -14.59 1.63
CA SER A 179 -12.66 -13.82 1.28
C SER A 179 -12.87 -12.62 2.21
N THR A 180 -12.59 -12.78 3.50
CA THR A 180 -12.70 -11.74 4.52
C THR A 180 -11.65 -10.65 4.26
N GLU A 181 -10.40 -11.02 3.97
CA GLU A 181 -9.34 -10.08 3.62
C GLU A 181 -9.69 -9.27 2.38
N GLN A 182 -10.26 -9.91 1.35
CA GLN A 182 -10.72 -9.23 0.14
C GLN A 182 -11.82 -8.21 0.44
N TYR A 183 -12.79 -8.56 1.29
CA TYR A 183 -13.84 -7.64 1.73
C TYR A 183 -13.25 -6.43 2.47
N CYS A 184 -12.39 -6.66 3.48
CA CYS A 184 -11.74 -5.58 4.22
C CYS A 184 -10.90 -4.68 3.30
N SER A 185 -10.20 -5.26 2.32
CA SER A 185 -9.43 -4.50 1.33
C SER A 185 -10.31 -3.57 0.49
N GLN A 186 -11.49 -4.04 0.08
CA GLN A 186 -12.47 -3.21 -0.63
C GLN A 186 -13.00 -2.07 0.24
N GLU A 187 -13.31 -2.34 1.51
CA GLU A 187 -13.78 -1.33 2.47
C GLU A 187 -12.69 -0.26 2.72
N ILE A 188 -11.44 -0.67 2.89
CA ILE A 188 -10.28 0.24 3.01
C ILE A 188 -10.17 1.12 1.76
N GLN A 189 -10.34 0.56 0.56
CA GLN A 189 -10.31 1.35 -0.68
C GLN A 189 -11.43 2.38 -0.73
N GLN A 190 -12.64 2.03 -0.30
CA GLN A 190 -13.77 2.97 -0.23
C GLN A 190 -13.49 4.09 0.78
N LYS A 191 -13.04 3.75 1.98
CA LYS A 191 -12.65 4.73 3.01
C LYS A 191 -11.53 5.66 2.54
N ARG A 192 -10.55 5.15 1.79
CA ARG A 192 -9.49 5.99 1.18
C ARG A 192 -10.04 6.99 0.16
N LYS A 193 -11.03 6.62 -0.64
CA LYS A 193 -11.68 7.55 -1.58
C LYS A 193 -12.35 8.70 -0.82
N LEU A 194 -13.12 8.37 0.21
CA LEU A 194 -13.77 9.37 1.07
C LEU A 194 -12.75 10.31 1.73
N ILE A 195 -11.66 9.77 2.30
CA ILE A 195 -10.59 10.59 2.90
C ILE A 195 -10.02 11.58 1.86
N ASN A 196 -9.76 11.13 0.64
CA ASN A 196 -9.24 12.01 -0.41
C ASN A 196 -10.25 13.10 -0.79
N GLU A 197 -11.56 12.77 -0.85
CA GLU A 197 -12.62 13.76 -1.10
C GLU A 197 -12.69 14.81 0.01
N TYR A 198 -12.61 14.39 1.28
CA TYR A 198 -12.56 15.32 2.42
C TYR A 198 -11.30 16.19 2.42
N GLN A 199 -10.14 15.65 2.03
CA GLN A 199 -8.91 16.44 1.91
C GLN A 199 -9.05 17.55 0.85
N ILE A 200 -9.67 17.25 -0.29
CA ILE A 200 -9.94 18.25 -1.34
C ILE A 200 -10.89 19.32 -0.80
N PHE A 201 -11.93 18.92 -0.07
CA PHE A 201 -12.87 19.87 0.54
C PHE A 201 -12.19 20.80 1.54
N LEU A 202 -11.34 20.27 2.43
CA LEU A 202 -10.58 21.06 3.39
C LEU A 202 -9.62 22.04 2.70
N GLN A 203 -8.97 21.64 1.62
CA GLN A 203 -8.11 22.54 0.83
C GLN A 203 -8.90 23.69 0.20
N LYS A 204 -10.10 23.42 -0.31
CA LYS A 204 -10.99 24.47 -0.85
C LYS A 204 -11.41 25.45 0.24
N GLN A 205 -11.85 24.94 1.39
CA GLN A 205 -12.26 25.77 2.52
C GLN A 205 -11.09 26.63 3.03
N GLN A 206 -9.87 26.09 3.05
CA GLN A 206 -8.69 26.86 3.42
C GLN A 206 -8.40 27.98 2.41
N ALA A 207 -8.48 27.69 1.11
CA ALA A 207 -8.30 28.69 0.08
C ALA A 207 -9.34 29.82 0.16
N GLU A 208 -10.60 29.48 0.45
CA GLU A 208 -11.67 30.47 0.67
C GLU A 208 -11.38 31.35 1.89
N LYS A 209 -10.93 30.76 3.02
CA LYS A 209 -10.52 31.52 4.20
C LYS A 209 -9.37 32.48 3.90
N ASP A 210 -8.39 32.04 3.11
CA ASP A 210 -7.25 32.87 2.73
C ASP A 210 -7.68 34.03 1.82
N LEU A 211 -8.61 33.81 0.89
CA LEU A 211 -9.20 34.87 0.05
C LEU A 211 -9.96 35.90 0.89
N ILE A 212 -10.83 35.45 1.81
CA ILE A 212 -11.56 36.34 2.72
C ILE A 212 -10.57 37.18 3.55
N LYS A 213 -9.50 36.56 4.05
CA LYS A 213 -8.46 37.26 4.80
C LYS A 213 -7.74 38.31 3.95
N GLU A 214 -7.44 38.01 2.70
CA GLU A 214 -6.82 38.96 1.76
C GLU A 214 -7.75 40.14 1.44
N GLU A 215 -9.02 39.88 1.18
CA GLU A 215 -10.04 40.92 0.93
C GLU A 215 -10.24 41.82 2.15
N ASN A 216 -10.34 41.24 3.34
CA ASN A 216 -10.42 41.99 4.59
C ASN A 216 -9.20 42.89 4.81
N GLN A 217 -7.99 42.42 4.48
CA GLN A 217 -6.80 43.26 4.53
C GLN A 217 -6.84 44.42 3.52
N LYS A 218 -7.40 44.22 2.32
CA LYS A 218 -7.59 45.29 1.34
C LYS A 218 -8.58 46.34 1.85
N ILE A 219 -9.72 45.90 2.40
CA ILE A 219 -10.73 46.78 3.00
C ILE A 219 -10.11 47.60 4.14
N MET A 220 -9.37 46.97 5.05
CA MET A 220 -8.71 47.67 6.15
C MET A 220 -7.71 48.73 5.67
N LYS A 221 -6.92 48.45 4.62
CA LYS A 221 -6.03 49.45 4.02
C LYS A 221 -6.79 50.61 3.38
N GLN A 222 -7.92 50.33 2.71
CA GLN A 222 -8.78 51.37 2.13
C GLN A 222 -9.38 52.26 3.22
N LEU A 223 -9.91 51.67 4.29
CA LEU A 223 -10.45 52.40 5.44
C LEU A 223 -9.39 53.27 6.10
N GLU A 224 -8.16 52.77 6.28
CA GLU A 224 -7.06 53.55 6.83
C GLU A 224 -6.68 54.73 5.92
N SER A 225 -6.67 54.54 4.60
CA SER A 225 -6.44 55.62 3.64
C SER A 225 -7.55 56.69 3.70
N ILE A 226 -8.82 56.29 3.80
CA ILE A 226 -9.96 57.20 3.94
C ILE A 226 -9.84 57.98 5.25
N LYS A 227 -9.56 57.29 6.36
CA LYS A 227 -9.34 57.90 7.68
C LYS A 227 -8.24 58.96 7.63
N ASN A 228 -7.11 58.66 6.97
CA ASN A 228 -6.01 59.61 6.80
C ASN A 228 -6.39 60.83 5.95
N LEU A 229 -7.17 60.64 4.88
CA LEU A 229 -7.71 61.75 4.07
C LEU A 229 -8.66 62.64 4.88
N CYS A 230 -9.57 62.04 5.65
CA CYS A 230 -10.49 62.76 6.53
C CYS A 230 -9.72 63.56 7.59
N ASN A 231 -8.75 62.94 8.26
CA ASN A 231 -7.89 63.60 9.26
C ASN A 231 -7.13 64.81 8.67
N LYS A 232 -6.72 64.73 7.40
CA LYS A 232 -5.99 65.81 6.72
C LYS A 232 -6.90 66.95 6.28
N ASN A 233 -8.06 66.64 5.69
CA ASN A 233 -8.88 67.64 4.99
C ASN A 233 -10.00 68.24 5.85
N LEU A 234 -10.61 67.48 6.77
CA LEU A 234 -11.74 67.97 7.58
C LEU A 234 -11.40 69.17 8.48
N PRO A 235 -10.19 69.29 9.06
CA PRO A 235 -9.83 70.48 9.84
C PRO A 235 -9.88 71.78 9.03
N GLU A 236 -9.62 71.74 7.72
CA GLU A 236 -9.70 72.91 6.84
C GLU A 236 -11.14 73.47 6.73
N PHE A 237 -12.15 72.64 7.01
CA PHE A 237 -13.55 73.02 7.04
C PHE A 237 -14.07 73.32 8.46
N GLY A 238 -13.18 73.38 9.46
CA GLY A 238 -13.55 73.63 10.86
C GLY A 238 -14.21 72.45 11.57
N ILE A 239 -14.16 71.25 10.99
CA ILE A 239 -14.72 70.03 11.58
C ILE A 239 -13.67 69.36 12.45
N ASN A 240 -13.92 69.25 13.76
CA ASN A 240 -13.02 68.57 14.69
C ASN A 240 -13.18 67.05 14.58
N VAL A 241 -12.15 66.39 14.04
CA VAL A 241 -12.16 64.95 13.76
C VAL A 241 -12.17 64.10 15.05
N GLU A 242 -11.61 64.59 16.16
CA GLU A 242 -11.64 63.88 17.45
C GLU A 242 -13.06 63.77 18.03
N PHE A 243 -13.92 64.76 17.73
CA PHE A 243 -15.31 64.75 18.18
C PHE A 243 -16.12 63.67 17.45
N LEU A 244 -15.96 63.56 16.12
CA LEU A 244 -16.61 62.51 15.32
C LEU A 244 -16.15 61.11 15.73
N ASP A 245 -14.85 60.94 16.00
CA ASP A 245 -14.29 59.65 16.41
C ASP A 245 -14.82 59.22 17.80
N LYS A 246 -15.00 60.18 18.73
CA LYS A 246 -15.65 59.94 20.02
C LYS A 246 -17.13 59.57 19.87
N GLN A 247 -17.87 60.25 18.99
CA GLN A 247 -19.29 59.98 18.77
C GLN A 247 -19.51 58.60 18.14
N MET A 248 -18.67 58.21 17.17
CA MET A 248 -18.70 56.89 16.54
C MET A 248 -18.34 55.76 17.51
N LYS A 249 -17.37 55.98 18.41
CA LYS A 249 -17.03 54.99 19.46
C LYS A 249 -18.17 54.79 20.46
N LEU A 250 -18.87 55.86 20.86
CA LEU A 250 -20.04 55.75 21.74
C LEU A 250 -21.18 54.96 21.09
N ASN A 251 -21.44 55.17 19.80
CA ASN A 251 -22.47 54.40 19.08
C ASN A 251 -22.09 52.93 18.89
N ARG A 252 -20.80 52.60 18.67
CA ARG A 252 -20.36 51.19 18.61
C ARG A 252 -20.53 50.45 19.94
N ILE A 253 -20.21 51.09 21.06
CA ILE A 253 -20.39 50.46 22.39
C ILE A 253 -21.87 50.17 22.67
N ASN A 254 -22.78 51.02 22.19
CA ASN A 254 -24.21 50.78 22.33
C ASN A 254 -24.73 49.66 21.41
N ASN A 255 -24.20 49.52 20.19
CA ASN A 255 -24.61 48.45 19.27
C ASN A 255 -24.03 47.09 19.65
N ASN A 256 -22.76 47.00 20.07
CA ASN A 256 -22.16 45.73 20.49
C ASN A 256 -22.88 45.12 21.72
N LYS A 257 -23.42 45.97 22.61
CA LYS A 257 -24.25 45.49 23.73
C LYS A 257 -25.58 44.88 23.30
N GLN A 258 -26.11 45.24 22.12
CA GLN A 258 -27.32 44.63 21.58
C GLN A 258 -27.02 43.33 20.81
N GLU A 259 -25.82 43.18 20.25
CA GLU A 259 -25.40 41.95 19.55
C GLU A 259 -24.97 40.84 20.53
N GLU A 260 -24.29 41.18 21.64
CA GLU A 260 -23.99 40.20 22.72
C GLU A 260 -25.26 39.64 23.38
N GLU A 261 -26.34 40.42 23.48
CA GLU A 261 -27.65 39.94 23.97
C GLU A 261 -28.37 39.02 22.96
N GLN A 262 -28.00 39.04 21.67
CA GLN A 262 -28.58 38.16 20.64
C GLN A 262 -27.78 36.86 20.44
N GLU A 263 -26.45 36.88 20.57
CA GLU A 263 -25.63 35.67 20.49
C GLU A 263 -25.90 34.71 21.68
N GLU A 264 -26.21 35.23 22.88
CA GLU A 264 -26.62 34.38 24.02
C GLU A 264 -27.98 33.68 23.77
N GLU A 265 -28.89 34.26 22.98
CA GLU A 265 -30.18 33.62 22.64
C GLU A 265 -30.03 32.51 21.57
N GLU A 266 -29.07 32.62 20.65
CA GLU A 266 -28.84 31.62 19.60
C GLU A 266 -28.07 30.38 20.11
N GLU A 267 -27.10 30.54 21.04
CA GLU A 267 -26.42 29.41 21.68
C GLU A 267 -27.38 28.51 22.49
N ASP A 268 -28.39 29.12 23.12
CA ASP A 268 -29.46 28.42 23.86
C ASP A 268 -30.42 27.62 22.95
N GLU A 269 -30.54 28.00 21.66
CA GLU A 269 -31.31 27.23 20.68
C GLU A 269 -30.51 26.08 20.06
N GLU A 270 -29.20 26.24 19.81
CA GLU A 270 -28.36 25.16 19.30
C GLU A 270 -28.18 24.03 20.32
N GLN A 271 -27.99 24.35 21.61
CA GLN A 271 -27.93 23.33 22.67
C GLN A 271 -29.23 22.53 22.81
N LYS A 272 -30.39 23.15 22.55
CA LYS A 272 -31.68 22.43 22.54
C LYS A 272 -31.81 21.47 21.36
N LYS A 273 -31.26 21.81 20.20
CA LYS A 273 -31.25 20.91 19.02
C LYS A 273 -30.34 19.70 19.22
N GLU A 274 -29.13 19.88 19.75
CA GLU A 274 -28.22 18.76 20.05
C GLU A 274 -28.80 17.76 21.06
N VAL A 275 -29.54 18.24 22.07
CA VAL A 275 -30.21 17.35 23.04
C VAL A 275 -31.33 16.55 22.38
N GLN A 276 -32.06 17.14 21.43
CA GLN A 276 -33.16 16.48 20.72
C GLN A 276 -32.67 15.40 19.73
N ASP A 277 -31.56 15.66 19.04
CA ASP A 277 -30.97 14.68 18.11
C ASP A 277 -30.36 13.47 18.83
N ASN A 278 -29.69 13.69 19.98
CA ASN A 278 -29.17 12.60 20.81
C ASN A 278 -30.27 11.70 21.40
N GLN A 279 -31.44 12.27 21.72
CA GLN A 279 -32.59 11.48 22.19
C GLN A 279 -33.19 10.62 21.07
N ASN A 280 -33.22 11.12 19.84
CA ASN A 280 -33.71 10.37 18.68
C ASN A 280 -32.77 9.21 18.32
N GLU A 281 -31.45 9.39 18.38
CA GLU A 281 -30.49 8.30 18.14
C GLU A 281 -30.59 7.19 19.19
N GLN A 282 -30.78 7.53 20.48
CA GLN A 282 -30.97 6.54 21.53
C GLN A 282 -32.25 5.72 21.33
N GLN A 283 -33.35 6.34 20.89
CA GLN A 283 -34.58 5.61 20.58
C GLN A 283 -34.42 4.67 19.37
N GLN A 284 -33.67 5.09 18.34
CA GLN A 284 -33.40 4.24 17.18
C GLN A 284 -32.53 3.02 17.54
N GLN A 285 -31.52 3.19 18.40
CA GLN A 285 -30.69 2.09 18.87
C GLN A 285 -31.48 1.08 19.72
N GLN A 286 -32.41 1.56 20.57
CA GLN A 286 -33.29 0.65 21.33
C GLN A 286 -34.23 -0.15 20.43
N GLN A 287 -34.78 0.45 19.36
CA GLN A 287 -35.62 -0.29 18.41
C GLN A 287 -34.83 -1.35 17.63
N GLN A 288 -33.59 -1.06 17.23
CA GLN A 288 -32.75 -2.05 16.54
C GLN A 288 -32.36 -3.22 17.45
N GLN A 289 -32.12 -2.99 18.74
CA GLN A 289 -31.85 -4.06 19.70
C GLN A 289 -33.06 -4.97 19.94
N GLN A 290 -34.28 -4.41 19.94
CA GLN A 290 -35.51 -5.21 20.07
C GLN A 290 -35.78 -6.09 18.84
N GLN A 291 -35.40 -5.65 17.64
CA GLN A 291 -35.55 -6.44 16.42
C GLN A 291 -34.54 -7.59 16.30
N GLN A 292 -33.39 -7.51 16.98
CA GLN A 292 -32.40 -8.59 17.01
C GLN A 292 -32.70 -9.69 18.04
N GLN A 293 -33.68 -9.46 18.93
CA GLN A 293 -34.09 -10.42 19.96
C GLN A 293 -35.36 -11.21 19.59
N GLN A 294 -35.96 -10.94 18.42
CA GLN A 294 -37.07 -11.70 17.84
C GLN A 294 -36.57 -12.62 16.73
#